data_AF-A0A1G0R431-F1
#
_entry.id   AF-A0A1G0R431-F1
#
_cell.length_a   1.000
_cell.length_b   1.000
_cell.length_c   1.000
_cell.angle_alpha   90.00
_cell.angle_beta   90.00
_cell.angle_gamma   90.00
#
_symmetry.space_group_name_H-M   'P 1'
#
loop_
_entity.id
_entity.type
_entity.pdbx_description
1 polymer ?
#
loop_
_entity_poly.entity_id
_entity_poly.type
_entity_poly.pdbx_seq_one_letter_code
_entity_poly.pdbx_strand_id
1 'polypeptide(L)' 'VEKFKENIPIMNDRNRLAFNLYNFVKGNGEPPRISIKTTKIKLVGITESELAKKLDEELQGIKK' A
#
# COMPACT_ATOMS: atom_id res chain seq x y z
N VAL A 1 -3.06 -5.76 1.26
CA VAL A 1 -3.68 -4.90 0.22
C VAL A 1 -5.11 -5.30 -0.12
N GLU A 2 -5.44 -6.59 -0.27
CA GLU A 2 -6.83 -7.01 -0.55
C GLU A 2 -7.86 -6.60 0.53
N LYS A 3 -7.42 -6.43 1.79
CA LYS A 3 -8.26 -5.84 2.84
C LYS A 3 -8.75 -4.42 2.53
N PHE A 4 -8.05 -3.69 1.66
CA PHE A 4 -8.39 -2.33 1.23
C PHE A 4 -9.12 -2.32 -0.12
N LYS A 5 -9.71 -3.43 -0.57
CA LYS A 5 -10.44 -3.49 -1.86
C LYS A 5 -11.58 -2.48 -1.99
N GLU A 6 -12.19 -2.11 -0.88
CA GLU A 6 -13.24 -1.09 -0.83
C GLU A 6 -12.68 0.32 -0.98
N ASN A 7 -11.44 0.55 -0.55
CA ASN A 7 -10.77 1.84 -0.65
C ASN A 7 -9.96 2.00 -1.95
N ILE A 8 -9.49 0.88 -2.51
CA ILE A 8 -8.76 0.82 -3.77
C ILE A 8 -9.59 -0.05 -4.72
N PRO A 9 -10.65 0.47 -5.35
CA PRO A 9 -11.59 -0.33 -6.13
C PRO A 9 -10.94 -0.96 -7.37
N ILE A 10 -9.90 -0.31 -7.91
CA ILE A 10 -9.18 -0.77 -9.10
C ILE A 10 -8.23 -1.90 -8.72
N MET A 11 -8.48 -3.10 -9.23
CA MET A 11 -7.64 -4.27 -8.95
C MET A 11 -6.18 -4.10 -9.40
N ASN A 12 -5.96 -3.46 -10.55
CA ASN A 12 -4.60 -3.21 -11.05
C ASN A 12 -3.79 -2.31 -10.09
N ASP A 13 -4.44 -1.31 -9.49
CA ASP A 13 -3.84 -0.43 -8.49
C ASP A 13 -3.46 -1.20 -7.22
N ARG A 14 -4.35 -2.11 -6.78
CA ARG A 14 -4.06 -3.03 -5.66
C ARG A 14 -2.85 -3.90 -5.95
N ASN A 15 -2.77 -4.47 -7.14
CA ASN A 15 -1.67 -5.35 -7.53
C ASN A 15 -0.33 -4.59 -7.60
N ARG A 16 -0.31 -3.39 -8.19
CA ARG A 16 0.88 -2.54 -8.24
C ARG A 16 1.35 -2.13 -6.84
N LEU A 17 0.41 -1.72 -5.98
CA LEU A 17 0.72 -1.39 -4.60
C LEU A 17 1.23 -2.62 -3.84
N ALA A 18 0.59 -3.78 -3.97
CA ALA A 18 1.00 -5.02 -3.32
C ALA A 18 2.42 -5.44 -3.72
N PHE A 19 2.76 -5.32 -5.00
CA PHE A 19 4.10 -5.63 -5.50
C PHE A 19 5.16 -4.69 -4.91
N ASN A 20 4.90 -3.38 -4.86
CA ASN A 20 5.83 -2.42 -4.28
C ASN A 20 6.04 -2.63 -2.78
N LEU A 21 4.95 -2.88 -2.04
CA LEU A 21 5.02 -3.17 -0.60
C LEU A 21 5.76 -4.48 -0.34
N TYR A 22 5.55 -5.50 -1.17
CA TYR A 22 6.28 -6.77 -1.09
C TYR A 22 7.80 -6.56 -1.27
N ASN A 23 8.20 -5.76 -2.26
CA ASN A 23 9.61 -5.40 -2.46
C ASN A 23 10.18 -4.61 -1.29
N PHE A 24 9.38 -3.72 -0.69
CA PHE A 24 9.77 -2.98 0.52
C PHE A 24 10.03 -3.91 1.72
N VAL A 25 9.15 -4.90 1.95
CA VAL A 25 9.35 -5.93 2.99
C VAL A 25 10.65 -6.71 2.74
N LYS A 26 10.96 -7.00 1.47
CA LYS A 26 12.20 -7.67 1.08
C LYS A 26 13.47 -6.80 1.13
N GLY A 27 13.34 -5.50 1.47
CA GLY A 27 14.47 -4.59 1.59
C GLY A 27 14.92 -3.92 0.29
N ASN A 28 14.20 -4.13 -0.82
CA ASN A 28 14.55 -3.61 -2.16
C ASN A 28 13.52 -2.60 -2.70
N GLY A 29 12.57 -2.16 -1.88
CA GLY A 29 11.45 -1.31 -2.31
C GLY A 29 11.36 0.01 -1.57
N GLU A 30 10.39 0.83 -1.99
CA GLU A 30 10.14 2.13 -1.38
C GLU A 30 9.10 2.06 -0.25
N PRO A 31 9.18 2.95 0.75
CA PRO A 31 8.20 3.03 1.82
C PRO A 31 6.76 3.12 1.31
N PRO A 32 5.75 2.62 2.07
CA PRO A 32 4.35 2.62 1.65
C PRO A 32 3.85 4.00 1.22
N ARG A 33 4.25 5.04 1.94
CA ARG A 33 3.90 6.43 1.62
C ARG A 33 4.40 6.88 0.23
N ILE A 34 5.61 6.49 -0.14
CA ILE A 34 6.16 6.81 -1.46
C ILE A 34 5.50 5.92 -2.52
N SER A 35 5.36 4.63 -2.23
CA SER A 35 4.69 3.67 -3.10
C SER A 35 3.28 4.11 -3.49
N ILE A 36 2.45 4.59 -2.54
CA ILE A 36 1.10 5.12 -2.81
C ILE A 36 1.17 6.33 -3.76
N LYS A 37 2.11 7.24 -3.50
CA LYS A 37 2.27 8.47 -4.28
C LYS A 37 2.77 8.19 -5.71
N THR A 38 3.72 7.27 -5.88
CA THR A 38 4.29 6.91 -7.17
C THR A 38 3.37 6.03 -8.01
N THR A 39 2.56 5.17 -7.37
CA THR A 39 1.59 4.32 -8.09
C THR A 39 0.36 5.06 -8.58
N LYS A 40 0.10 6.30 -8.10
CA LYS A 40 -1.06 7.13 -8.47
C LYS A 40 -2.38 6.36 -8.36
N ILE A 41 -2.51 5.57 -7.29
CA ILE A 41 -3.67 4.71 -7.06
C ILE A 41 -4.92 5.53 -6.76
N LYS A 42 -6.06 5.07 -7.28
CA LYS A 42 -7.35 5.72 -7.02
C LYS A 42 -7.87 5.30 -5.65
N LEU A 43 -7.91 6.25 -4.72
CA LEU A 43 -8.42 6.05 -3.36
C LEU A 43 -9.87 6.52 -3.25
N VAL A 44 -10.67 5.76 -2.50
CA VAL A 44 -12.08 6.04 -2.21
C VAL A 44 -12.32 5.92 -0.71
N GLY A 45 -12.87 6.99 -0.12
CA GLY A 45 -13.24 7.01 1.30
C GLY A 45 -12.08 7.08 2.29
N ILE A 46 -10.82 7.12 1.83
CA ILE A 46 -9.63 7.36 2.66
C ILE A 46 -8.63 8.26 1.92
N THR A 47 -7.76 8.89 2.69
CA THR A 47 -6.62 9.66 2.16
C THR A 47 -5.37 8.79 1.97
N GLU A 48 -4.42 9.25 1.15
CA GLU A 48 -3.12 8.61 0.95
C GLU A 48 -2.37 8.41 2.27
N SER A 49 -2.42 9.41 3.15
CA SER A 49 -1.74 9.38 4.46
C SER A 49 -2.36 8.34 5.40
N GLU A 50 -3.68 8.20 5.41
CA GLU A 50 -4.35 7.18 6.22
C GLU A 50 -4.06 5.77 5.70
N LEU A 51 -4.08 5.58 4.37
CA LEU A 51 -3.69 4.30 3.79
C LEU A 51 -2.23 3.96 4.12
N ALA A 52 -1.33 4.92 4.01
CA ALA A 52 0.09 4.74 4.34
C ALA A 52 0.28 4.31 5.79
N LYS A 53 -0.40 4.97 6.74
CA LYS A 53 -0.35 4.59 8.17
C LYS A 53 -0.84 3.18 8.41
N LYS A 54 -2.01 2.82 7.87
CA LYS A 54 -2.57 1.46 8.03
C LYS A 54 -1.65 0.39 7.43
N LEU A 55 -1.02 0.69 6.29
CA LEU A 55 -0.05 -0.22 5.68
C LEU A 55 1.23 -0.33 6.51
N ASP A 56 1.78 0.78 7.02
CA ASP A 56 2.95 0.76 7.89
C ASP A 56 2.69 -0.07 9.16
N GLU A 57 1.52 0.07 9.78
CA GLU A 57 1.11 -0.75 10.94
C GLU A 57 1.03 -2.24 10.59
N GLU A 58 0.40 -2.60 9.46
CA GLU A 58 0.34 -4.01 9.02
C GLU A 58 1.73 -4.57 8.69
N LEU A 59 2.61 -3.77 8.07
CA LEU A 59 3.96 -4.17 7.68
C LEU A 59 4.88 -4.34 8.89
N GLN A 60 4.74 -3.52 9.92
CA GLN A 60 5.44 -3.72 11.20
C GLN A 60 5.05 -5.04 11.87
N GLY A 61 3.79 -5.47 11.71
CA GLY A 61 3.33 -6.77 12.20
C GLY A 61 3.94 -7.98 11.47
N ILE A 62 4.34 -7.82 10.20
CA ILE A 62 4.92 -8.90 9.37
C ILE A 62 6.43 -9.04 9.61
N LYS A 63 7.12 -7.99 10.06
CA LYS A 63 8.57 -7.98 10.30
C LYS A 63 8.98 -8.66 11.63
N LYS A 64 8.06 -9.29 12.36
CA LYS A 64 8.28 -9.92 13.66
C LYS A 64 8.45 -11.43 13.56
#